data_AF-A0A7K4QD39-F1
#
_entry.id   AF-A0A7K4QD39-F1
#
_cell.length_a   1.000
_cell.length_b   1.000
_cell.length_c   1.000
_cell.angle_alpha   90.00
_cell.angle_beta   90.00
_cell.angle_gamma   90.00
#
_symmetry.space_group_name_H-M   'P 1'
#
loop_
_entity.id
_entity.type
_entity.pdbx_description
1 polymer ?
#
loop_
_entity_poly.entity_id
_entity_poly.type
_entity_poly.pdbx_seq_one_letter_code
_entity_poly.pdbx_strand_id
1 'polypeptide(L)' 'PEPAQTPPQIPVAPLPAQVSPQPHLGELLAEAPSQFQCLECGALLLTPGQLLEHQELHLKLLG' A
#
# COMPACT_ATOMS: atom_id res chain seq x y z
N PRO A 1 6.26 2.94 47.31
CA PRO A 1 6.92 2.18 46.22
C PRO A 1 5.85 1.70 45.25
N GLU A 2 5.64 2.44 44.15
CA GLU A 2 4.71 2.01 43.09
C GLU A 2 5.38 0.94 42.21
N PRO A 3 4.71 -0.16 41.86
CA PRO A 3 5.21 -1.07 40.85
C PRO A 3 5.09 -0.37 39.48
N ALA A 4 6.23 -0.12 38.85
CA ALA A 4 6.31 0.37 37.48
C ALA A 4 5.63 -0.64 36.54
N GLN A 5 4.38 -0.39 36.18
CA GLN A 5 3.67 -1.17 35.16
C GLN A 5 4.18 -0.70 33.79
N THR A 6 5.16 -1.41 33.26
CA THR A 6 5.59 -1.27 31.87
C THR A 6 4.42 -1.55 30.93
N PRO A 7 4.15 -0.69 29.93
CA PRO A 7 3.10 -0.92 28.95
C PRO A 7 3.36 -2.22 28.16
N PRO A 8 2.32 -2.88 27.62
CA PRO A 8 2.47 -4.12 26.88
C PRO A 8 3.34 -3.88 25.64
N GLN A 9 4.50 -4.54 25.62
CA GLN A 9 5.38 -4.59 24.46
C GLN A 9 4.63 -5.34 23.36
N ILE A 10 4.05 -4.61 22.41
CA ILE A 10 3.47 -5.17 21.19
C ILE A 10 4.60 -5.92 20.48
N PRO A 11 4.49 -7.23 20.22
CA PRO A 11 5.48 -7.93 19.42
C PRO A 11 5.48 -7.28 18.04
N VAL A 12 6.52 -6.51 17.73
CA VAL A 12 6.79 -6.06 16.37
C VAL A 12 7.17 -7.30 15.57
N ALA A 13 6.17 -7.99 15.04
CA ALA A 13 6.40 -8.90 13.93
C ALA A 13 7.18 -8.12 12.85
N PRO A 14 8.15 -8.74 12.16
CA PRO A 14 8.76 -8.10 11.01
C PRO A 14 7.65 -7.85 9.99
N LEU A 15 7.18 -6.61 9.95
CA LEU A 15 6.22 -6.15 8.96
C LEU A 15 6.83 -6.53 7.60
N PRO A 16 6.11 -7.22 6.69
CA PRO A 16 6.62 -7.39 5.33
C PRO A 16 6.85 -5.96 4.82
N ALA A 17 8.10 -5.65 4.48
CA ALA A 17 8.62 -4.32 4.15
C ALA A 17 7.50 -3.34 3.75
N GLN A 18 6.98 -2.61 4.74
CA GLN A 18 6.03 -1.53 4.52
C GLN A 18 6.83 -0.47 3.80
N VAL A 19 6.82 -0.51 2.47
CA VAL A 19 7.28 0.56 1.60
C VAL A 19 6.44 1.78 1.94
N SER A 20 6.90 2.53 2.94
CA SER A 20 6.36 3.83 3.29
C SER A 20 6.92 4.79 2.24
N PRO A 21 6.12 5.35 1.31
CA PRO A 21 6.61 6.44 0.48
C PRO A 21 6.76 7.65 1.41
N GLN A 22 7.97 7.86 1.92
CA GLN A 22 8.32 9.12 2.58
C GLN A 22 8.28 10.23 1.53
N PRO A 23 7.56 11.35 1.76
CA PRO A 23 7.47 12.42 0.77
C PRO A 23 8.76 13.24 0.84
N HIS A 24 9.72 12.96 -0.04
CA HIS A 24 10.83 13.86 -0.30
C HIS A 24 10.30 15.02 -1.18
N LEU A 25 9.86 16.07 -0.51
CA LEU A 25 9.04 17.18 -1.04
C LEU A 25 9.76 18.13 -2.03
N GLY A 26 10.92 17.78 -2.58
CA GLY A 26 11.81 18.76 -3.23
C GLY A 26 12.11 18.59 -4.73
N GLU A 27 12.40 17.37 -5.21
CA GLU A 27 13.17 17.25 -6.47
C GLU A 27 12.69 16.19 -7.49
N LEU A 28 11.65 15.39 -7.23
CA LEU A 28 11.22 14.32 -8.16
C LEU A 28 9.93 14.59 -8.94
N LEU A 29 9.58 15.85 -9.19
CA LEU A 29 8.50 16.21 -10.15
C LEU A 29 8.90 15.95 -11.62
N ALA A 30 9.85 15.04 -11.86
CA ALA A 30 10.08 14.44 -13.16
C ALA A 30 9.30 13.12 -13.20
N GLU A 31 8.02 13.22 -13.56
CA GLU A 31 7.24 12.13 -14.15
C GLU A 31 7.37 10.77 -13.44
N ALA A 32 7.16 10.71 -12.12
CA ALA A 32 6.81 9.43 -11.53
C ALA A 32 5.56 8.93 -12.28
N PRO A 33 5.60 7.79 -12.98
CA PRO A 33 4.42 7.30 -13.69
C PRO A 33 3.36 7.09 -12.62
N SER A 34 2.31 7.91 -12.63
CA SER A 34 1.20 7.78 -11.68
C SER A 34 0.63 6.37 -11.83
N GLN A 35 0.98 5.48 -10.91
CA GLN A 35 0.59 4.08 -10.94
C GLN A 35 -0.83 3.98 -10.37
N PHE A 36 -1.67 3.20 -11.04
CA PHE A 36 -3.06 2.95 -10.66
C PHE A 36 -3.12 1.67 -9.84
N GLN A 37 -3.60 1.74 -8.60
CA GLN A 37 -3.68 0.59 -7.71
C GLN A 37 -5.07 -0.04 -7.71
N CYS A 38 -5.14 -1.36 -7.92
CA CYS A 38 -6.35 -2.14 -7.69
C CYS A 38 -6.63 -2.27 -6.20
N LEU A 39 -7.86 -1.96 -5.78
CA LEU A 39 -8.24 -1.97 -4.37
C LEU A 39 -8.54 -3.37 -3.83
N GLU A 40 -8.89 -4.34 -4.69
CA GLU A 40 -9.12 -5.73 -4.27
C GLU A 40 -7.82 -6.49 -3.98
N CYS A 41 -6.77 -6.28 -4.78
CA CYS A 41 -5.54 -7.09 -4.71
C CYS A 41 -4.25 -6.29 -4.55
N GLY A 42 -4.30 -4.96 -4.57
CA GLY A 42 -3.12 -4.09 -4.44
C GLY A 42 -2.24 -3.99 -5.69
N ALA A 43 -2.64 -4.62 -6.81
CA ALA A 43 -1.87 -4.60 -8.06
C ALA A 43 -1.68 -3.18 -8.61
N LEU A 44 -0.47 -2.84 -9.03
CA LEU A 44 -0.12 -1.55 -9.61
C LEU A 44 -0.10 -1.63 -11.13
N LEU A 45 -0.80 -0.71 -11.78
CA LEU A 45 -1.02 -0.67 -13.22
C LEU A 45 -0.61 0.69 -13.79
N LEU A 46 -0.16 0.69 -15.04
CA LEU A 46 0.43 1.87 -15.68
C LEU A 46 -0.61 2.84 -16.24
N THR A 47 -1.82 2.36 -16.51
CA THR A 47 -2.89 3.15 -17.14
C THR A 47 -4.23 2.91 -16.45
N PRO A 48 -5.15 3.89 -16.50
CA PRO A 48 -6.47 3.73 -15.93
C PRO A 48 -7.30 2.67 -16.67
N GLY A 49 -7.07 2.46 -17.97
CA GLY A 49 -7.73 1.41 -18.76
C GLY A 49 -7.38 0.00 -18.28
N GLN A 50 -6.08 -0.25 -18.05
CA GLN A 50 -5.62 -1.53 -17.50
C GLN A 50 -6.21 -1.79 -16.11
N LEU A 51 -6.33 -0.76 -15.27
CA LEU A 51 -6.98 -0.87 -13.96
C LEU A 51 -8.45 -1.26 -14.09
N LEU A 52 -9.16 -0.68 -15.04
CA LEU A 52 -10.58 -0.95 -15.24
C LEU A 52 -10.80 -2.40 -15.72
N GLU A 53 -10.09 -2.82 -16.76
CA GLU A 53 -10.17 -4.19 -17.29
C GLU A 53 -9.79 -5.23 -16.22
N HIS A 54 -8.79 -4.92 -15.39
CA HIS A 54 -8.37 -5.80 -14.30
C HIS A 54 -9.46 -5.94 -13.21
N GLN A 55 -10.12 -4.85 -12.81
CA GLN A 55 -11.22 -4.89 -11.83
C GLN A 55 -12.43 -5.66 -12.38
N GLU A 56 -12.73 -5.55 -13.67
CA GLU A 56 -13.79 -6.35 -14.29
C GLU A 56 -13.52 -7.86 -14.21
N LEU A 57 -12.27 -8.30 -14.29
CA LEU A 57 -11.93 -9.71 -14.14
C LEU A 57 -12.20 -10.21 -12.73
N HIS A 58 -11.87 -9.43 -11.70
CA HIS A 58 -12.25 -9.76 -10.32
C HIS A 58 -13.76 -9.89 -10.19
N LEU A 59 -14.52 -8.92 -10.72
CA LEU A 59 -15.98 -8.95 -10.69
C LEU A 59 -16.56 -10.19 -11.40
N LYS A 60 -15.95 -10.63 -12.51
CA LYS A 60 -16.36 -11.82 -13.28
C LYS A 60 -15.98 -13.13 -12.58
N LEU A 61 -14.89 -13.17 -11.82
CA LEU A 61 -14.44 -14.35 -11.08
C LEU A 61 -15.16 -14.53 -9.74
N LEU A 62 -15.69 -13.45 -9.16
CA LEU A 62 -16.51 -13.47 -7.96
C LEU A 62 -18.01 -13.74 -8.24
N GLY A 63 -18.43 -13.85 -9.51
CA GLY A 63 -19.79 -14.19 -9.95
C GLY A 63 -19.96 -15.67 -10.25
#